data_AF-Q9I0Z6-F1
#
_entry.id   AF-Q9I0Z6-F1
#
_cell.length_a   1.000
_cell.length_b   1.000
_cell.length_c   1.000
_cell.angle_alpha   90.00
_cell.angle_beta   90.00
_cell.angle_gamma   90.00
#
_symmetry.space_group_name_H-M   'P 1'
#
loop_
_entity.id
_entity.type
_entity.pdbx_description
1 polymer ?
#
loop_
_entity_poly.entity_id
_entity_poly.type
_entity_poly.pdbx_seq_one_letter_code
_entity_poly.pdbx_strand_id
1 'polypeptide(L)' 'MLSARSRKAPTYGVTYVSLEDCTLHFETEYIIERRDGSLAHMPMRTPVSEREALQRLIESCIDD' A
#
# COMPACT_ATOMS: atom_id res chain seq x y z
N MET A 1 -14.36 14.37 -33.24
CA MET A 1 -13.14 14.01 -32.49
C MET A 1 -13.49 14.00 -31.00
N LEU A 2 -13.84 12.84 -30.44
CA LEU A 2 -13.98 12.68 -28.99
C LEU A 2 -12.58 12.39 -28.44
N SER A 3 -12.00 13.33 -27.69
CA SER A 3 -10.76 13.08 -26.98
C SER A 3 -11.01 11.96 -25.98
N ALA A 4 -10.41 10.80 -26.21
CA ALA A 4 -10.37 9.74 -25.23
C ALA A 4 -9.63 10.29 -23.99
N ARG A 5 -10.39 10.73 -22.98
CA ARG A 5 -9.84 10.94 -21.64
C ARG A 5 -9.22 9.61 -21.26
N SER A 6 -7.89 9.52 -21.30
CA SER A 6 -7.17 8.37 -20.77
C SER A 6 -7.58 8.27 -19.32
N ARG A 7 -8.54 7.38 -19.00
CA ARG A 7 -8.81 7.00 -17.63
C ARG A 7 -7.45 6.58 -17.08
N LYS A 8 -6.94 7.32 -16.09
CA LYS A 8 -5.74 6.91 -15.39
C LYS A 8 -6.02 5.50 -14.88
N ALA A 9 -5.10 4.58 -15.17
CA ALA A 9 -5.13 3.26 -14.60
C ALA A 9 -5.39 3.38 -13.10
N PRO A 10 -6.34 2.60 -12.53
CA PRO A 10 -6.50 2.58 -11.09
C PRO A 10 -5.15 2.22 -10.47
N THR A 11 -4.79 2.97 -9.43
CA THR A 11 -3.56 2.82 -8.69
C THR A 11 -3.95 2.64 -7.22
N TYR A 12 -3.45 1.58 -6.61
CA TYR A 12 -3.71 1.23 -5.23
C TYR A 12 -2.42 1.37 -4.43
N GLY A 13 -2.47 2.04 -3.29
CA GLY A 13 -1.41 1.93 -2.27
C GLY A 13 -1.70 0.75 -1.39
N VAL A 14 -0.74 -0.16 -1.24
CA VAL A 14 -0.83 -1.32 -0.36
C VAL A 14 0.34 -1.28 0.59
N THR A 15 0.07 -1.31 1.89
CA THR A 15 1.09 -1.45 2.93
C THR A 15 0.92 -2.80 3.60
N TYR A 16 1.96 -3.62 3.51
CA TYR A 16 2.11 -4.88 4.21
C TYR A 16 2.73 -4.62 5.58
N VAL A 17 2.17 -5.28 6.59
CA VAL A 17 2.74 -5.31 7.94
C VAL A 17 2.99 -6.77 8.32
N SER A 18 4.23 -7.10 8.63
CA SER A 18 4.62 -8.42 9.13
C SER A 18 5.22 -8.29 10.53
N LEU A 19 5.14 -9.37 11.31
CA LEU A 19 5.73 -9.49 12.63
C LEU A 19 6.84 -10.54 12.59
N GLU A 20 8.07 -10.14 12.91
CA GLU A 20 9.24 -11.01 12.99
C GLU A 20 10.02 -10.64 14.26
N ASP A 21 10.32 -11.62 15.13
CA ASP A 21 11.05 -11.41 16.40
C ASP A 21 10.52 -10.23 17.25
N CYS A 22 9.20 -10.15 17.43
CA CYS A 22 8.50 -9.07 18.15
C CYS A 22 8.69 -7.67 17.53
N THR A 23 9.18 -7.58 16.29
CA THR A 23 9.36 -6.34 15.53
C THR A 23 8.38 -6.27 14.37
N LEU A 24 7.68 -5.15 14.24
CA LEU A 24 6.82 -4.88 13.09
C LEU A 24 7.66 -4.37 11.91
N HIS A 25 7.54 -5.04 10.77
CA HIS A 25 8.14 -4.65 9.50
C HIS A 25 7.07 -4.09 8.57
N PHE A 26 7.41 -3.04 7.84
CA PHE A 26 6.49 -2.31 6.97
C PHE A 26 7.06 -2.20 5.57
N GLU A 27 6.27 -2.63 4.59
CA GLU A 27 6.59 -2.53 3.17
C GLU A 27 5.39 -1.95 2.44
N THR A 28 5.63 -0.95 1.58
CA THR A 28 4.56 -0.33 0.81
C THR A 28 4.85 -0.46 -0.68
N GLU A 29 3.82 -0.70 -1.47
CA GLU A 29 3.90 -0.65 -2.91
C GLU A 29 2.70 0.07 -3.52
N TYR A 30 2.91 0.60 -4.71
CA TYR A 30 1.81 0.97 -5.60
C TYR A 30 1.54 -0.15 -6.60
N ILE A 31 0.29 -0.59 -6.64
CA ILE A 31 -0.22 -1.54 -7.62
C ILE A 31 -0.97 -0.75 -8.68
N ILE A 32 -0.52 -0.82 -9.93
CA ILE A 32 -1.10 -0.12 -11.07
C ILE A 32 -1.68 -1.14 -12.04
N GLU A 33 -2.98 -1.06 -12.30
CA GLU A 33 -3.64 -1.93 -13.30
C GLU A 33 -3.33 -1.44 -14.71
N ARG A 34 -2.67 -2.28 -15.52
CA ARG A 34 -2.37 -1.98 -16.91
C ARG A 34 -3.57 -2.28 -17.80
N ARG A 35 -3.55 -1.74 -19.03
CA ARG A 35 -4.66 -1.91 -20.00
C ARG A 35 -4.90 -3.37 -20.41
N ASP A 36 -3.90 -4.24 -20.25
CA ASP A 36 -3.99 -5.67 -20.51
C ASP A 36 -4.51 -6.48 -19.30
N GLY A 37 -4.90 -5.81 -18.21
CA GLY A 37 -5.35 -6.43 -16.96
C GLY A 37 -4.21 -6.92 -16.06
N SER A 38 -2.96 -6.78 -16.49
CA SER A 38 -1.80 -7.11 -15.63
C SER A 38 -1.61 -6.04 -14.55
N LEU A 39 -1.03 -6.45 -13.42
CA LEU A 39 -0.70 -5.55 -12.33
C LEU A 39 0.80 -5.24 -12.35
N ALA A 40 1.14 -3.95 -12.34
CA ALA A 40 2.50 -3.49 -12.13
C ALA A 40 2.69 -3.11 -10.66
N HIS A 41 3.70 -3.70 -10.04
CA HIS A 41 4.07 -3.45 -8.65
C HIS A 41 5.25 -2.48 -8.61
N MET A 42 5.13 -1.42 -7.82
CA MET A 42 6.18 -0.42 -7.65
C MET A 42 6.44 -0.21 -6.15
N PRO A 43 7.55 -0.77 -5.62
CA PRO A 43 7.92 -0.56 -4.22
C PRO A 43 8.09 0.91 -3.88
N MET A 44 7.66 1.29 -2.69
CA MET A 44 7.70 2.65 -2.16
C MET A 44 8.18 2.62 -0.71
N ARG A 45 8.69 3.75 -0.24
CA ARG A 45 8.90 3.92 1.20
C ARG A 45 7.54 4.03 1.86
N THR A 46 7.31 3.24 2.91
CA THR A 46 6.12 3.41 3.76
C THR A 46 6.10 4.82 4.35
N PRO A 47 5.05 5.62 4.09
CA PRO A 47 4.89 6.94 4.69
C PRO A 47 4.96 6.87 6.21
N VAL A 48 5.67 7.81 6.84
CA VAL A 48 5.86 7.81 8.30
C VAL A 48 4.50 7.87 9.04
N SER A 49 3.58 8.70 8.56
CA SER A 49 2.24 8.81 9.13
C SER A 49 1.43 7.50 9.03
N GLU A 50 1.60 6.75 7.94
CA GLU A 50 0.92 5.48 7.73
C GLU A 50 1.51 4.40 8.64
N ARG A 51 2.84 4.36 8.76
CA ARG A 51 3.54 3.48 9.71
C ARG A 51 3.08 3.73 11.14
N GLU A 52 3.06 4.98 11.59
CA GLU A 52 2.63 5.34 12.95
C GLU A 52 1.17 4.97 13.21
N ALA A 53 0.28 5.20 12.23
CA ALA A 53 -1.14 4.86 12.36
C ALA A 53 -1.34 3.34 12.46
N LEU A 54 -0.67 2.56 11.60
CA LEU A 54 -0.74 1.10 11.60
C LEU A 54 -0.13 0.51 12.88
N GLN A 55 1.00 1.05 13.35
CA GLN A 55 1.62 0.62 14.60
C GLN A 55 0.68 0.82 15.79
N ARG A 56 0.09 2.02 15.95
CA ARG A 56 -0.87 2.28 17.03
C ARG A 56 -2.10 1.38 16.95
N LEU A 57 -2.61 1.12 15.74
CA LEU A 57 -3.75 0.23 15.54
C LEU A 57 -3.41 -1.19 16.01
N ILE A 58 -2.26 -1.73 15.61
CA ILE A 58 -1.83 -3.08 15.98
C ILE A 58 -1.58 -3.18 17.49
N GLU A 59 -0.89 -2.20 18.08
CA GLU A 59 -0.65 -2.13 19.52
C GLU A 59 -1.99 -2.09 20.30
N SER A 60 -2.97 -1.31 19.83
CA SER A 60 -4.30 -1.26 20.46
C SER A 60 -5.08 -2.58 20.40
N CYS A 61 -4.76 -3.47 19.46
CA CYS A 61 -5.39 -4.79 19.37
C CYS A 61 -4.74 -5.84 20.30
N ILE A 62 -3.59 -5.54 20.89
CA ILE A 62 -2.87 -6.46 21.78
C ILE A 62 -3.23 -6.20 23.26
N ASP A 63 -3.62 -4.97 23.59
CA ASP A 63 -3.94 -4.56 24.96
C ASP A 63 -5.40 -4.88 25.40
N ASP A 64 -6.23 -5.49 24.54
CA ASP A 64 -7.59 -5.99 24.83
C ASP A 64 -7.63 -7.51 25.06
#